data_AF-A0A1R4KG16-F1
#
_entry.id   AF-A0A1R4KG16-F1
#
_cell.length_a   1.000
_cell.length_b   1.000
_cell.length_c   1.000
_cell.angle_alpha   90.00
_cell.angle_beta   90.00
_cell.angle_gamma   90.00
#
_symmetry.space_group_name_H-M   'P 1'
#
loop_
_entity.id
_entity.type
_entity.pdbx_description
1 polymer ?
#
loop_
_entity_poly.entity_id
_entity_poly.type
_entity_poly.pdbx_seq_one_letter_code
_entity_poly.pdbx_strand_id
1 'polypeptide(L)'
;MSIDAHGNIHNTAGRFDGHIRTEPEGALALTIEEIDQAAEERAERAAHRERWEHVVDVLGKTSGAITREWRIDPTNAEDIAQDTIKKMLESQRDIDDQLAQKDSYFKQAARNRATKFSAAYQNGRRSEDIAAARQLAAAEAEFEAANGRRMTKNERDEEAHRILMSFKPGQRPKDDFHRSRSTLSLDAPVNADGSTTLGDLIEAPDGEPRHDAVDDFAARIGHEIDNGMTTKANARRQSWRLVSIRDGAPQVQEGVLTTGQARKFKQTVANAPGGVLGLLDRWESGEATTDEERALFAPFGDDIDMRGYEKVASTLRRHPALADRLHAEAVAVAAS
;
A
#
# COMPACT_ATOMS: atom_id res chain seq x y z
N MET A 1 -27.81 -28.76 -50.01
CA MET A 1 -26.47 -28.18 -50.17
C MET A 1 -25.97 -28.58 -51.55
N SER A 2 -25.70 -27.61 -52.41
CA SER A 2 -25.04 -27.86 -53.70
C SER A 2 -23.66 -27.20 -53.68
N ILE A 3 -22.70 -27.83 -54.32
CA ILE A 3 -21.33 -27.35 -54.46
C ILE A 3 -21.09 -27.05 -55.94
N ASP A 4 -20.61 -25.85 -56.24
CA ASP A 4 -20.27 -25.47 -57.62
C ASP A 4 -18.89 -26.00 -58.05
N ALA A 5 -18.55 -25.81 -59.32
CA ALA A 5 -17.29 -26.27 -59.91
C ALA A 5 -16.02 -25.65 -59.29
N HIS A 6 -16.16 -24.69 -58.38
CA HIS A 6 -15.07 -24.02 -57.66
C HIS A 6 -15.04 -24.41 -56.17
N GLY A 7 -15.88 -25.35 -55.74
CA GLY A 7 -15.85 -25.91 -54.38
C GLY A 7 -16.71 -25.14 -53.37
N ASN A 8 -17.58 -24.23 -53.79
CA ASN A 8 -18.36 -23.41 -52.87
C ASN A 8 -19.69 -24.08 -52.48
N ILE A 9 -19.92 -24.28 -51.18
CA ILE A 9 -21.15 -24.87 -50.63
C ILE A 9 -22.19 -23.78 -50.38
N HIS A 10 -23.37 -23.90 -51.00
CA HIS A 10 -24.50 -22.98 -50.76
C HIS A 10 -25.54 -23.58 -49.80
N ASN A 11 -25.90 -22.82 -48.76
CA ASN A 11 -27.09 -23.03 -47.94
C ASN A 11 -28.15 -21.96 -48.27
N THR A 12 -29.42 -22.34 -48.22
CA THR A 12 -30.60 -21.56 -48.66
C THR A 12 -31.11 -20.54 -47.62
N ALA A 13 -30.32 -20.20 -46.60
CA ALA A 13 -30.68 -19.19 -45.60
C ALA A 13 -29.71 -18.01 -45.71
N GLY A 14 -30.16 -16.96 -46.40
CA GLY A 14 -29.40 -15.75 -46.67
C GLY A 14 -28.92 -15.01 -45.43
N ARG A 15 -27.75 -15.40 -44.90
CA ARG A 15 -26.96 -14.59 -43.98
C ARG A 15 -25.50 -14.70 -44.38
N PHE A 16 -24.99 -13.65 -45.04
CA PHE A 16 -23.59 -13.52 -45.39
C PHE A 16 -22.80 -13.16 -44.13
N ASP A 17 -21.90 -14.05 -43.76
CA ASP A 17 -20.76 -13.78 -42.90
C ASP A 17 -19.63 -13.16 -43.74
N GLY A 18 -18.80 -12.35 -43.08
CA GLY A 18 -17.55 -11.71 -43.53
C GLY A 18 -17.20 -11.68 -45.02
N HIS A 19 -17.53 -10.57 -45.70
CA HIS A 19 -16.62 -9.90 -46.62
C HIS A 19 -17.05 -8.43 -46.74
N ILE A 20 -16.12 -7.53 -46.44
CA ILE A 20 -16.25 -6.09 -46.68
C ILE A 20 -16.44 -5.92 -48.19
N ARG A 21 -17.68 -5.65 -48.62
CA ARG A 21 -17.95 -5.10 -49.94
C ARG A 21 -17.43 -3.67 -49.95
N THR A 22 -16.18 -3.48 -50.36
CA THR A 22 -15.77 -2.21 -50.95
C THR A 22 -16.46 -2.13 -52.31
N GLU A 23 -17.58 -1.42 -52.39
CA GLU A 23 -18.12 -0.98 -53.68
C GLU A 23 -17.04 -0.13 -54.37
N PRO A 24 -16.66 -0.42 -55.63
CA PRO A 24 -15.56 0.28 -56.30
C PRO A 24 -15.92 1.70 -56.76
N GLU A 25 -17.12 2.19 -56.46
CA GLU A 25 -17.57 3.53 -56.86
C GLU A 25 -17.53 4.57 -55.73
N GLY A 26 -17.36 4.15 -54.46
CA GLY A 26 -17.14 5.06 -53.33
C GLY A 26 -15.69 5.51 -53.13
N ALA A 27 -14.74 4.88 -53.84
CA ALA A 27 -13.31 5.15 -53.74
C ALA A 27 -12.80 6.25 -54.69
N LEU A 28 -13.68 6.86 -55.49
CA LEU A 28 -13.33 7.88 -56.50
C LEU A 28 -13.80 9.29 -56.13
N ALA A 29 -13.98 9.56 -54.83
CA ALA A 29 -14.31 10.90 -54.35
C ALA A 29 -13.56 11.28 -53.06
N LEU A 30 -12.39 10.68 -52.82
CA LEU A 30 -11.46 11.31 -51.88
C LEU A 30 -10.86 12.51 -52.60
N THR A 31 -11.10 13.69 -52.07
CA THR A 31 -10.42 14.91 -52.48
C THR A 31 -8.91 14.74 -52.29
N ILE A 32 -8.10 15.47 -53.06
CA ILE A 32 -6.63 15.46 -52.88
C ILE A 32 -6.26 15.76 -51.43
N GLU A 33 -7.01 16.64 -50.77
CA GLU A 33 -6.87 16.97 -49.34
C GLU A 33 -7.13 15.76 -48.43
N GLU A 34 -8.16 14.93 -48.67
CA GLU A 34 -8.43 13.74 -47.85
C GLU A 34 -7.40 12.62 -48.08
N ILE A 35 -6.81 12.54 -49.27
CA ILE A 35 -5.70 11.61 -49.56
C ILE A 35 -4.43 12.07 -48.82
N ASP A 36 -4.14 13.36 -48.85
CA ASP A 36 -2.99 13.95 -48.16
C ASP A 36 -3.12 13.82 -46.65
N GLN A 37 -4.31 14.10 -46.08
CA GLN A 37 -4.60 13.88 -44.66
C GLN A 37 -4.44 12.40 -44.25
N ALA A 38 -4.95 11.46 -45.04
CA ALA A 38 -4.80 10.04 -44.76
C ALA A 38 -3.33 9.57 -44.86
N ALA A 39 -2.54 10.19 -45.74
CA ALA A 39 -1.10 9.93 -45.83
C ALA A 39 -0.34 10.51 -44.62
N GLU A 40 -0.71 11.71 -44.17
CA GLU A 40 -0.15 12.37 -42.99
C GLU A 40 -0.45 11.57 -41.71
N GLU A 41 -1.70 11.14 -41.50
CA GLU A 41 -2.06 10.26 -40.37
C GLU A 41 -1.30 8.93 -40.37
N ARG A 42 -1.06 8.34 -41.55
CA ARG A 42 -0.27 7.10 -41.66
C ARG A 42 1.19 7.35 -41.32
N ALA A 43 1.76 8.47 -41.76
CA ALA A 43 3.12 8.87 -41.45
C ALA A 43 3.29 9.13 -39.94
N GLU A 44 2.34 9.81 -39.31
CA GLU A 44 2.33 10.04 -37.86
C GLU A 44 2.23 8.75 -37.06
N ARG A 45 1.33 7.83 -37.43
CA ARG A 45 1.24 6.51 -36.80
C ARG A 45 2.52 5.68 -36.95
N ALA A 46 3.18 5.77 -38.10
CA ALA A 46 4.46 5.11 -38.33
C ALA A 46 5.57 5.71 -37.46
N ALA A 47 5.67 7.05 -37.39
CA ALA A 47 6.64 7.74 -36.56
C ALA A 47 6.41 7.51 -35.05
N HIS A 48 5.15 7.43 -34.62
CA HIS A 48 4.80 7.07 -33.23
C HIS A 48 5.21 5.63 -32.91
N ARG A 49 5.02 4.69 -33.84
CA ARG A 49 5.47 3.30 -33.68
C ARG A 49 6.99 3.21 -33.57
N GLU A 50 7.73 3.88 -34.46
CA GLU A 50 9.19 3.90 -34.45
C GLU A 50 9.74 4.46 -33.12
N ARG A 51 9.12 5.52 -32.59
CA ARG A 51 9.47 6.06 -31.27
C ARG A 51 9.28 5.04 -30.15
N TRP A 52 8.20 4.26 -30.16
CA TRP A 52 7.99 3.19 -29.19
C TRP A 52 8.98 2.04 -29.34
N GLU A 53 9.29 1.62 -30.56
CA GLU A 53 10.28 0.58 -30.82
C GLU A 53 11.66 0.99 -30.28
N HIS A 54 12.06 2.25 -30.48
CA HIS A 54 13.28 2.81 -29.88
C HIS A 54 13.26 2.75 -28.34
N VAL A 55 12.16 3.19 -27.70
CA VAL A 55 12.03 3.16 -26.24
C VAL A 55 12.11 1.74 -25.70
N VAL A 56 11.45 0.77 -26.35
CA VAL A 56 11.48 -0.65 -25.95
C VAL A 56 12.92 -1.20 -26.07
N ASP A 57 13.64 -0.89 -27.13
CA ASP A 57 15.04 -1.33 -27.31
C ASP A 57 15.97 -0.70 -26.26
N VAL A 58 15.85 0.61 -26.00
CA VAL A 58 16.63 1.30 -24.96
C VAL A 58 16.36 0.70 -23.58
N LEU A 59 15.10 0.46 -23.24
CA LEU A 59 14.72 -0.14 -21.96
C LEU A 59 15.21 -1.59 -21.85
N GLY A 60 15.05 -2.42 -22.89
CA GLY A 60 15.54 -3.80 -22.89
C GLY A 60 17.05 -3.90 -22.67
N LYS A 61 17.83 -3.11 -23.42
CA LYS A 61 19.30 -3.03 -23.25
C LYS A 61 19.69 -2.53 -21.87
N THR A 62 18.99 -1.51 -21.37
CA THR A 62 19.30 -0.91 -20.07
C THR A 62 18.95 -1.84 -18.91
N SER A 63 17.76 -2.45 -18.92
CA SER A 63 17.35 -3.43 -17.91
C SER A 63 18.29 -4.63 -17.86
N GLY A 64 18.70 -5.17 -19.02
CA GLY A 64 19.70 -6.26 -19.07
C GLY A 64 21.10 -5.83 -18.59
N ALA A 65 21.48 -4.57 -18.75
CA ALA A 65 22.70 -4.04 -18.14
C ALA A 65 22.57 -3.91 -16.62
N ILE A 66 21.43 -3.41 -16.13
CA ILE A 66 21.16 -3.23 -14.70
C ILE A 66 21.13 -4.58 -13.97
N THR A 67 20.49 -5.61 -14.53
CA THR A 67 20.44 -6.93 -13.88
C THR A 67 21.83 -7.52 -13.69
N ARG A 68 22.73 -7.34 -14.67
CA ARG A 68 24.14 -7.73 -14.53
C ARG A 68 24.91 -6.88 -13.52
N GLU A 69 24.77 -5.56 -13.59
CA GLU A 69 25.46 -4.61 -12.70
C GLU A 69 25.07 -4.85 -11.23
N TRP A 70 23.77 -5.04 -10.98
CA TRP A 70 23.20 -5.15 -9.64
C TRP A 70 23.04 -6.60 -9.17
N ARG A 71 23.51 -7.57 -9.96
CA ARG A 71 23.41 -9.02 -9.69
C ARG A 71 21.98 -9.47 -9.38
N ILE A 72 21.01 -8.90 -10.11
CA ILE A 72 19.61 -9.33 -10.09
C ILE A 72 19.48 -10.52 -11.05
N ASP A 73 18.56 -11.45 -10.76
CA ASP A 73 18.28 -12.55 -11.67
C ASP A 73 17.99 -12.02 -13.09
N PRO A 74 18.72 -12.50 -14.13
CA PRO A 74 18.57 -12.04 -15.51
C PRO A 74 17.15 -12.14 -16.07
N THR A 75 16.33 -13.08 -15.57
CA THR A 75 14.93 -13.25 -15.97
C THR A 75 14.07 -12.01 -15.67
N ASN A 76 14.42 -11.24 -14.63
CA ASN A 76 13.71 -10.01 -14.28
C ASN A 76 14.00 -8.83 -15.23
N ALA A 77 14.92 -8.97 -16.20
CA ALA A 77 15.25 -7.87 -17.10
C ALA A 77 14.03 -7.43 -17.94
N GLU A 78 13.22 -8.41 -18.37
CA GLU A 78 11.98 -8.13 -19.09
C GLU A 78 10.94 -7.46 -18.19
N ASP A 79 10.75 -7.97 -16.98
CA ASP A 79 9.81 -7.40 -16.01
C ASP A 79 10.13 -5.93 -15.69
N ILE A 80 11.42 -5.60 -15.50
CA ILE A 80 11.86 -4.21 -15.26
C ILE A 80 11.49 -3.32 -16.45
N ALA A 81 11.69 -3.78 -17.68
CA ALA A 81 11.36 -3.02 -18.88
C ALA A 81 9.83 -2.83 -19.02
N GLN A 82 9.06 -3.91 -18.89
CA GLN A 82 7.59 -3.87 -18.99
C GLN A 82 6.96 -3.00 -17.90
N ASP A 83 7.42 -3.11 -16.66
CA ASP A 83 6.94 -2.27 -15.55
C ASP A 83 7.24 -0.78 -15.79
N THR A 84 8.38 -0.47 -16.40
CA THR A 84 8.76 0.90 -16.72
C THR A 84 7.84 1.46 -17.81
N ILE A 85 7.55 0.68 -18.86
CA ILE A 85 6.59 1.03 -19.92
C ILE A 85 5.19 1.23 -19.33
N LYS A 86 4.71 0.28 -18.52
CA LYS A 86 3.42 0.38 -17.83
C LYS A 86 3.32 1.70 -17.06
N LYS A 87 4.38 2.09 -16.34
CA LYS A 87 4.34 3.33 -15.56
C LYS A 87 4.34 4.60 -16.42
N MET A 88 5.00 4.57 -17.57
CA MET A 88 4.93 5.65 -18.55
C MET A 88 3.49 5.81 -19.06
N LEU A 89 2.84 4.69 -19.44
CA LEU A 89 1.44 4.67 -19.89
C LEU A 89 0.43 5.11 -18.81
N GLU A 90 0.69 4.77 -17.54
CA GLU A 90 -0.16 5.18 -16.41
C GLU A 90 0.00 6.65 -16.01
N SER A 91 1.06 7.32 -16.48
CA SER A 91 1.29 8.70 -16.09
C SER A 91 0.28 9.62 -16.78
N GLN A 92 -0.17 10.67 -16.09
CA GLN A 92 -1.09 11.67 -16.67
C GLN A 92 -0.42 12.62 -17.69
N ARG A 93 0.85 12.38 -18.02
CA ARG A 93 1.57 13.19 -19.01
C ARG A 93 1.25 12.67 -20.41
N ASP A 94 1.31 13.58 -21.37
CA ASP A 94 1.21 13.19 -22.77
C ASP A 94 2.31 12.17 -23.10
N ILE A 95 1.90 11.07 -23.75
CA ILE A 95 2.81 10.00 -24.17
C ILE A 95 3.80 10.55 -25.19
N ASP A 96 3.37 11.45 -26.09
CA ASP A 96 4.25 12.02 -27.10
C ASP A 96 5.38 12.86 -26.48
N ASP A 97 5.07 13.63 -25.43
CA ASP A 97 6.07 14.38 -24.66
C ASP A 97 7.06 13.47 -23.92
N GLN A 98 6.62 12.26 -23.54
CA GLN A 98 7.49 11.27 -22.92
C GLN A 98 8.38 10.57 -23.93
N LEU A 99 7.85 10.22 -25.10
CA LEU A 99 8.60 9.60 -26.18
C LEU A 99 9.65 10.55 -26.77
N ALA A 100 9.42 11.86 -26.69
CA ALA A 100 10.40 12.89 -27.09
C ALA A 100 11.56 13.08 -26.09
N GLN A 101 11.53 12.42 -24.91
CA GLN A 101 12.59 12.52 -23.93
C GLN A 101 13.87 11.82 -24.39
N LYS A 102 15.02 12.28 -23.87
CA LYS A 102 16.33 11.67 -24.15
C LYS A 102 16.44 10.29 -23.52
N ASP A 103 17.26 9.42 -24.11
CA ASP A 103 17.60 8.08 -23.59
C ASP A 103 17.97 8.05 -22.10
N SER A 104 18.60 9.11 -21.59
CA SER A 104 18.96 9.23 -20.17
C SER A 104 17.74 9.15 -19.25
N TYR A 105 16.59 9.67 -19.68
CA TYR A 105 15.33 9.60 -18.94
C TYR A 105 14.84 8.15 -18.81
N PHE A 106 14.76 7.41 -19.93
CA PHE A 106 14.36 6.00 -19.92
C PHE A 106 15.33 5.15 -19.10
N LYS A 107 16.63 5.43 -19.21
CA LYS A 107 17.66 4.75 -18.41
C LYS A 107 17.47 4.99 -16.91
N GLN A 108 17.15 6.22 -16.51
CA GLN A 108 16.89 6.55 -15.11
C GLN A 108 15.57 5.91 -14.61
N ALA A 109 14.53 5.91 -15.44
CA ALA A 109 13.25 5.28 -15.13
C ALA A 109 13.40 3.77 -14.90
N ALA A 110 14.14 3.08 -15.78
CA ALA A 110 14.47 1.66 -15.63
C ALA A 110 15.26 1.38 -14.34
N ARG A 111 16.28 2.21 -14.02
CA ARG A 111 17.03 2.08 -12.76
C ARG A 111 16.15 2.26 -11.53
N ASN A 112 15.28 3.26 -11.53
CA ASN A 112 14.33 3.50 -10.44
C ASN A 112 13.34 2.34 -10.28
N ARG A 113 13.03 1.61 -11.36
CA ARG A 113 12.17 0.43 -11.27
C ARG A 113 12.92 -0.81 -10.82
N ALA A 114 14.14 -1.00 -11.32
CA ALA A 114 15.01 -2.10 -10.95
C ALA A 114 15.28 -2.15 -9.44
N THR A 115 15.18 -1.02 -8.70
CA THR A 115 15.30 -1.04 -7.24
C THR A 115 14.27 -1.97 -6.59
N LYS A 116 13.10 -2.18 -7.19
CA LYS A 116 12.07 -3.12 -6.71
C LYS A 116 12.42 -4.60 -6.89
N PHE A 117 13.32 -4.88 -7.82
CA PHE A 117 13.83 -6.23 -8.09
C PHE A 117 15.18 -6.48 -7.44
N SER A 118 15.78 -5.45 -6.82
CA SER A 118 16.95 -5.64 -5.98
C SER A 118 16.59 -6.51 -4.77
N ALA A 119 17.51 -7.37 -4.35
CA ALA A 119 17.33 -8.28 -3.21
C ALA A 119 16.83 -7.57 -1.93
N ALA A 120 17.16 -6.28 -1.78
CA ALA A 120 16.66 -5.47 -0.67
C ALA A 120 15.13 -5.32 -0.67
N TYR A 121 14.51 -5.06 -1.82
CA TYR A 121 13.06 -4.86 -1.95
C TYR A 121 12.30 -6.20 -1.98
N GLN A 122 12.86 -7.22 -2.63
CA GLN A 122 12.26 -8.57 -2.70
C GLN A 122 12.13 -9.23 -1.32
N ASN A 123 12.96 -8.85 -0.36
CA ASN A 123 12.91 -9.33 1.02
C ASN A 123 11.86 -8.61 1.91
N GLY A 124 10.90 -7.91 1.30
CA GLY A 124 9.85 -7.19 2.03
C GLY A 124 10.35 -5.99 2.82
N ARG A 125 11.53 -5.44 2.48
CA ARG A 125 12.02 -4.19 3.05
C ARG A 125 11.34 -3.02 2.35
N ARG A 126 10.83 -2.08 3.13
CA ARG A 126 10.23 -0.85 2.62
C ARG A 126 11.32 0.07 2.07
N SER A 127 10.93 1.07 1.28
CA SER A 127 11.89 2.04 0.73
C SER A 127 12.68 2.78 1.81
N GLU A 128 12.03 3.00 2.95
CA GLU A 128 12.56 3.60 4.16
C GLU A 128 13.62 2.72 4.82
N ASP A 129 13.38 1.40 4.88
CA ASP A 129 14.33 0.43 5.40
C ASP A 129 15.62 0.39 4.55
N ILE A 130 15.49 0.53 3.24
CA ILE A 130 16.63 0.57 2.31
C ILE A 130 17.42 1.87 2.49
N ALA A 131 16.72 2.99 2.64
CA ALA A 131 17.35 4.29 2.89
C ALA A 131 18.12 4.29 4.21
N ALA A 132 17.51 3.77 5.28
CA ALA A 132 18.15 3.64 6.59
C ALA A 132 19.32 2.66 6.57
N ALA A 133 19.20 1.52 5.88
CA ALA A 133 20.32 0.59 5.72
C ALA A 133 21.52 1.22 4.99
N ARG A 134 21.28 2.09 4.01
CA ARG A 134 22.35 2.87 3.34
C ARG A 134 22.99 3.88 4.29
N GLN A 135 22.19 4.58 5.10
CA GLN A 135 22.71 5.50 6.12
C GLN A 135 23.56 4.76 7.16
N LEU A 136 23.13 3.57 7.60
CA LEU A 136 23.90 2.74 8.52
C LEU A 136 25.21 2.29 7.88
N ALA A 137 25.19 1.81 6.63
CA ALA A 137 26.41 1.42 5.92
C ALA A 137 27.40 2.58 5.75
N ALA A 138 26.91 3.81 5.52
CA ALA A 138 27.74 5.00 5.47
C ALA A 138 28.35 5.31 6.85
N ALA A 139 27.55 5.25 7.93
CA ALA A 139 28.02 5.45 9.29
C ALA A 139 29.07 4.38 9.71
N GLU A 140 28.88 3.13 9.31
CA GLU A 140 29.84 2.05 9.52
C GLU A 140 31.19 2.33 8.83
N ALA A 141 31.14 2.82 7.58
CA ALA A 141 32.35 3.18 6.84
C ALA A 141 33.07 4.38 7.48
N GLU A 142 32.33 5.39 7.95
CA GLU A 142 32.89 6.54 8.67
C GLU A 142 33.53 6.12 10.00
N PHE A 143 32.88 5.22 10.75
CA PHE A 143 33.40 4.70 12.00
C PHE A 143 34.65 3.84 11.79
N GLU A 144 34.67 2.98 10.76
CA GLU A 144 35.83 2.18 10.40
C GLU A 144 37.02 3.07 9.99
N ALA A 145 36.76 4.14 9.23
CA ALA A 145 37.76 5.13 8.88
C ALA A 145 38.31 5.91 10.11
N ALA A 146 37.45 6.26 11.06
CA ALA A 146 37.83 7.02 12.25
C ALA A 146 38.53 6.18 13.33
N ASN A 147 38.09 4.94 13.54
CA ASN A 147 38.54 4.10 14.66
C ASN A 147 39.47 2.96 14.23
N GLY A 148 39.65 2.74 12.92
CA GLY A 148 40.50 1.65 12.39
C GLY A 148 39.98 0.24 12.70
N ARG A 149 38.74 0.13 13.20
CA ARG A 149 38.05 -1.12 13.51
C ARG A 149 36.58 -1.03 13.09
N ARG A 150 35.97 -2.18 12.83
CA ARG A 150 34.51 -2.26 12.60
C ARG A 150 33.73 -2.02 13.90
N MET A 151 32.50 -1.52 13.76
CA MET A 151 31.55 -1.41 14.86
C MET A 151 31.28 -2.78 15.48
N THR A 152 31.18 -2.83 16.80
CA THR A 152 30.66 -3.99 17.52
C THR A 152 29.14 -4.08 17.33
N LYS A 153 28.55 -5.23 17.66
CA LYS A 153 27.10 -5.44 17.53
C LYS A 153 26.29 -4.40 18.31
N ASN A 154 26.70 -4.08 19.54
CA ASN A 154 25.99 -3.11 20.37
C ASN A 154 26.11 -1.68 19.80
N GLU A 155 27.30 -1.28 19.34
CA GLU A 155 27.52 0.02 18.70
C GLU A 155 26.69 0.16 17.41
N ARG A 156 26.58 -0.93 16.64
CA ARG A 156 25.74 -0.97 15.43
C ARG A 156 24.25 -0.86 15.75
N ASP A 157 23.78 -1.53 16.80
CA ASP A 157 22.37 -1.48 17.22
C ASP A 157 22.00 -0.09 17.76
N GLU A 158 22.89 0.56 18.53
CA GLU A 158 22.73 1.95 19.00
C GLU A 158 22.67 2.95 17.84
N GLU A 159 23.57 2.79 16.87
CA GLU A 159 23.61 3.64 15.68
C GLU A 159 22.38 3.42 14.79
N ALA A 160 21.93 2.17 14.64
CA ALA A 160 20.69 1.85 13.94
C ALA A 160 19.47 2.50 14.62
N HIS A 161 19.40 2.49 15.95
CA HIS A 161 18.34 3.17 16.69
C HIS A 161 18.40 4.70 16.53
N ARG A 162 19.60 5.29 16.53
CA ARG A 162 19.81 6.72 16.25
C ARG A 162 19.27 7.10 14.88
N ILE A 163 19.58 6.29 13.85
CA ILE A 163 19.05 6.46 12.49
C ILE A 163 17.54 6.30 12.48
N LEU A 164 16.97 5.27 13.12
CA LEU A 164 15.53 5.07 13.19
C LEU A 164 14.79 6.29 13.77
N MET A 165 15.35 6.91 14.81
CA MET A 165 14.78 8.09 15.45
C MET A 165 14.92 9.37 14.62
N SER A 166 15.82 9.41 13.63
CA SER A 166 15.95 10.58 12.73
C SER A 166 14.83 10.65 11.69
N PHE A 167 14.11 9.55 11.45
CA PHE A 167 12.96 9.53 10.54
C PHE A 167 11.68 10.03 11.25
N LYS A 168 10.83 10.69 10.46
CA LYS A 168 9.54 11.22 10.94
C LYS A 168 8.65 10.08 11.47
N PRO A 169 7.89 10.28 12.56
CA PRO A 169 6.90 9.31 13.02
C PRO A 169 5.95 8.91 11.88
N GLY A 170 5.77 7.60 11.67
CA GLY A 170 4.98 7.02 10.56
C GLY A 170 5.77 6.69 9.28
N GLN A 171 6.96 7.27 9.10
CA GLN A 171 7.91 6.91 8.03
C GLN A 171 9.19 6.28 8.59
N ARG A 172 9.12 5.78 9.83
CA ARG A 172 10.26 5.14 10.45
C ARG A 172 10.51 3.78 9.81
N PRO A 173 11.78 3.44 9.53
CA PRO A 173 12.17 2.08 9.21
C PRO A 173 11.71 1.10 10.30
N LYS A 174 11.60 -0.18 9.95
CA LYS A 174 11.39 -1.24 10.94
C LYS A 174 12.59 -1.31 11.90
N ASP A 175 12.35 -1.65 13.16
CA ASP A 175 13.41 -1.71 14.18
C ASP A 175 14.55 -2.67 13.80
N ASP A 176 14.22 -3.76 13.12
CA ASP A 176 15.16 -4.78 12.66
C ASP A 176 15.78 -4.52 11.27
N PHE A 177 15.66 -3.31 10.70
CA PHE A 177 16.14 -3.02 9.33
C PHE A 177 17.63 -3.32 9.14
N HIS A 178 18.42 -3.22 10.22
CA HIS A 178 19.87 -3.44 10.26
C HIS A 178 20.25 -4.93 10.27
N ARG A 179 19.29 -5.84 10.50
CA ARG A 179 19.51 -7.29 10.57
C ARG A 179 19.37 -7.93 9.18
N SER A 180 20.32 -8.78 8.85
CA SER A 180 20.25 -9.61 7.63
C SER A 180 19.16 -10.66 7.82
N ARG A 181 18.09 -10.59 7.02
CA ARG A 181 17.08 -11.64 6.96
C ARG A 181 17.60 -12.74 6.03
N SER A 182 17.49 -14.00 6.47
CA SER A 182 17.79 -15.15 5.64
C SER A 182 16.77 -15.25 4.51
N THR A 183 17.23 -15.47 3.28
CA THR A 183 16.40 -15.75 2.09
C THR A 183 16.32 -17.23 1.79
N LEU A 184 16.77 -18.08 2.71
CA LEU A 184 16.65 -19.52 2.55
C LEU A 184 15.17 -19.89 2.57
N SER A 185 14.75 -20.70 1.59
CA SER A 185 13.40 -21.26 1.58
C SER A 185 13.15 -22.04 2.85
N LEU A 186 11.92 -21.98 3.37
CA LEU A 186 11.50 -22.86 4.46
C LEU A 186 11.60 -24.33 4.06
N ASP A 187 11.43 -24.63 2.77
CA ASP A 187 11.57 -25.97 2.21
C ASP A 187 13.02 -26.38 1.94
N ALA A 188 14.00 -25.52 2.24
CA ALA A 188 15.39 -25.86 2.02
C ALA A 188 15.79 -27.01 2.97
N PRO A 189 16.32 -28.13 2.43
CA PRO A 189 16.66 -29.28 3.23
C PRO A 189 17.86 -28.97 4.13
N VAL A 190 17.74 -29.33 5.41
CA VAL A 190 18.78 -29.14 6.42
C VAL A 190 19.73 -30.35 6.44
N ASN A 191 19.18 -31.53 6.14
CA ASN A 191 19.90 -32.79 6.11
C ASN A 191 20.05 -33.30 4.68
N ALA A 192 21.11 -34.07 4.42
CA ALA A 192 21.42 -34.63 3.10
C ALA A 192 20.30 -35.53 2.53
N ASP A 193 19.51 -36.14 3.42
CA ASP A 193 18.39 -37.04 3.05
C ASP A 193 17.09 -36.29 2.69
N GLY A 194 17.07 -34.95 2.84
CA GLY A 194 15.91 -34.11 2.49
C GLY A 194 14.69 -34.29 3.39
N SER A 195 14.79 -35.08 4.47
CA SER A 195 13.68 -35.43 5.37
C SER A 195 13.31 -34.34 6.38
N THR A 196 14.17 -33.34 6.55
CA THR A 196 13.95 -32.21 7.46
C THR A 196 14.24 -30.93 6.72
N THR A 197 13.24 -30.05 6.69
CA THR A 197 13.33 -28.74 6.06
C THR A 197 13.62 -27.67 7.11
N LEU A 198 14.09 -26.51 6.67
CA LEU A 198 14.32 -25.36 7.55
C LEU A 198 13.04 -24.95 8.29
N GLY A 199 11.87 -25.10 7.66
CA GLY A 199 10.56 -24.83 8.26
C GLY A 199 10.25 -25.74 9.45
N ASP A 200 10.70 -27.00 9.41
CA ASP A 200 10.49 -27.97 10.50
C ASP A 200 11.30 -27.64 11.76
N LEU A 201 12.35 -26.81 11.62
CA LEU A 201 13.22 -26.37 12.72
C LEU A 201 12.82 -25.03 13.32
N ILE A 202 11.86 -24.32 12.71
CA ILE A 202 11.37 -23.05 13.25
C ILE A 202 10.37 -23.38 14.35
N GLU A 203 10.86 -23.39 15.59
CA GLU A 203 9.98 -23.27 16.75
C GLU A 203 9.25 -21.93 16.66
N ALA A 204 7.92 -21.97 16.77
CA ALA A 204 7.15 -20.75 16.98
C ALA A 204 7.76 -20.04 18.20
N PRO A 205 8.04 -18.73 18.12
CA PRO A 205 8.66 -18.03 19.24
C PRO A 205 7.82 -18.25 20.50
N ASP A 206 8.44 -18.82 21.55
CA ASP A 206 7.86 -18.89 22.89
C ASP A 206 7.80 -17.48 23.47
N GLY A 207 6.75 -16.77 23.09
CA GLY A 207 6.48 -15.40 23.48
C GLY A 207 5.64 -14.71 22.43
N GLU A 208 4.59 -14.02 22.87
CA GLU A 208 3.85 -13.11 21.99
C GLU A 208 4.86 -12.22 21.25
N PRO A 209 4.76 -12.10 19.91
CA PRO A 209 5.56 -11.15 19.18
C PRO A 209 5.42 -9.79 19.89
N ARG A 210 6.53 -9.16 20.26
CA ARG A 210 6.57 -7.76 20.74
C ARG A 210 6.28 -6.78 19.59
N HIS A 211 5.30 -7.10 18.75
CA HIS A 211 4.64 -6.15 17.90
C HIS A 211 3.41 -5.69 18.67
N ASP A 212 3.43 -4.43 19.12
CA ASP A 212 2.26 -3.84 19.74
C ASP A 212 1.10 -4.03 18.75
N ALA A 213 0.02 -4.69 19.15
CA ALA A 213 -1.16 -4.90 18.30
C ALA A 213 -1.73 -3.58 17.72
N VAL A 214 -1.32 -2.46 18.31
CA VAL A 214 -1.53 -1.08 17.86
C VAL A 214 -0.79 -0.80 16.54
N ASP A 215 0.47 -1.18 16.43
CA ASP A 215 1.33 -0.92 15.25
C ASP A 215 0.89 -1.74 14.05
N ASP A 216 0.52 -3.01 14.26
CA ASP A 216 -0.03 -3.87 13.20
C ASP A 216 -1.37 -3.34 12.68
N PHE A 217 -2.25 -2.90 13.59
CA PHE A 217 -3.54 -2.32 13.21
C PHE A 217 -3.37 -0.96 12.50
N ALA A 218 -2.46 -0.11 12.98
CA ALA A 218 -2.15 1.17 12.34
C ALA A 218 -1.56 0.99 10.94
N ALA A 219 -0.64 0.02 10.78
CA ALA A 219 -0.06 -0.32 9.49
C ALA A 219 -1.11 -0.87 8.52
N ARG A 220 -2.05 -1.69 8.99
CA ARG A 220 -3.16 -2.20 8.17
C ARG A 220 -4.07 -1.07 7.68
N ILE A 221 -4.48 -0.16 8.56
CA ILE A 221 -5.30 1.00 8.16
C ILE A 221 -4.55 1.88 7.15
N GLY A 222 -3.27 2.15 7.39
CA GLY A 222 -2.45 2.92 6.45
C GLY A 222 -2.44 2.29 5.05
N HIS A 223 -2.22 0.98 4.99
CA HIS A 223 -2.25 0.22 3.74
C HIS A 223 -3.64 0.21 3.07
N GLU A 224 -4.73 0.13 3.83
CA GLU A 224 -6.09 0.20 3.28
C GLU A 224 -6.40 1.58 2.68
N ILE A 225 -5.90 2.67 3.28
CA ILE A 225 -6.06 4.02 2.74
C ILE A 225 -5.25 4.19 1.46
N ASP A 226 -3.98 3.78 1.49
CA ASP A 226 -3.05 3.96 0.37
C ASP A 226 -3.48 3.19 -0.88
N ASN A 227 -4.11 2.02 -0.70
CA ASN A 227 -4.67 1.24 -1.79
C ASN A 227 -6.12 1.62 -2.15
N GLY A 228 -6.68 2.67 -1.54
CA GLY A 228 -8.06 3.12 -1.79
C GLY A 228 -9.14 2.14 -1.35
N MET A 229 -8.79 1.12 -0.55
CA MET A 229 -9.73 0.13 -0.01
C MET A 229 -10.58 0.70 1.11
N THR A 230 -10.11 1.75 1.79
CA THR A 230 -10.89 2.48 2.80
C THR A 230 -10.76 3.99 2.61
N THR A 231 -11.79 4.73 3.03
CA THR A 231 -11.75 6.19 3.01
C THR A 231 -11.10 6.71 4.28
N LYS A 232 -10.51 7.92 4.21
CA LYS A 232 -10.01 8.62 5.41
C LYS A 232 -11.09 8.80 6.49
N ALA A 233 -12.37 8.85 6.09
CA ALA A 233 -13.50 8.92 7.02
C ALA A 233 -13.71 7.59 7.77
N ASN A 234 -13.64 6.45 7.07
CA ASN A 234 -13.74 5.13 7.70
C ASN A 234 -12.53 4.81 8.57
N ALA A 235 -11.32 5.20 8.17
CA ALA A 235 -10.13 5.07 9.00
C ALA A 235 -10.24 5.89 10.31
N ARG A 236 -10.87 7.06 10.27
CA ARG A 236 -11.13 7.87 11.47
C ARG A 236 -12.12 7.21 12.42
N ARG A 237 -13.14 6.51 11.90
CA ARG A 237 -14.08 5.72 12.72
C ARG A 237 -13.38 4.60 13.50
N GLN A 238 -12.27 4.08 12.97
CA GLN A 238 -11.45 3.06 13.64
C GLN A 238 -10.44 3.64 14.65
N SER A 239 -10.46 4.95 14.92
CA SER A 239 -9.55 5.60 15.88
C SER A 239 -9.74 5.11 17.32
N TRP A 240 -10.97 4.82 17.76
CA TRP A 240 -11.20 4.23 19.07
C TRP A 240 -10.48 2.88 19.20
N ARG A 241 -10.59 2.04 18.18
CA ARG A 241 -10.00 0.69 18.16
C ARG A 241 -8.48 0.72 18.33
N LEU A 242 -7.80 1.72 17.75
CA LEU A 242 -6.36 1.93 17.96
C LEU A 242 -6.02 2.23 19.42
N VAL A 243 -6.75 3.17 20.02
CA VAL A 243 -6.46 3.64 21.37
C VAL A 243 -6.85 2.59 22.41
N SER A 244 -7.95 1.86 22.18
CA SER A 244 -8.43 0.82 23.08
C SER A 244 -7.51 -0.39 23.14
N ILE A 245 -6.88 -0.78 22.01
CA ILE A 245 -5.85 -1.83 22.00
C ILE A 245 -4.66 -1.44 22.87
N ARG A 246 -4.21 -0.17 22.77
CA ARG A 246 -3.06 0.33 23.54
C ARG A 246 -3.33 0.37 25.05
N ASP A 247 -4.52 0.83 25.43
CA ASP A 247 -4.86 1.11 26.81
C ASP A 247 -5.58 -0.05 27.53
N GLY A 248 -5.94 -1.10 26.78
CA GLY A 248 -6.74 -2.23 27.24
C GLY A 248 -8.19 -1.84 27.53
N ALA A 249 -8.76 -0.91 26.77
CA ALA A 249 -10.16 -0.50 26.92
C ALA A 249 -11.10 -1.40 26.11
N PRO A 250 -12.38 -1.52 26.53
CA PRO A 250 -13.41 -2.21 25.77
C PRO A 250 -13.52 -1.72 24.31
N GLN A 251 -13.85 -2.64 23.41
CA GLN A 251 -14.15 -2.32 22.02
C GLN A 251 -15.58 -1.79 21.88
N VAL A 252 -15.80 -0.95 20.87
CA VAL A 252 -17.14 -0.49 20.49
C VAL A 252 -17.90 -1.66 19.87
N GLN A 253 -19.17 -1.81 20.23
CA GLN A 253 -20.04 -2.82 19.66
C GLN A 253 -20.85 -2.21 18.50
N GLU A 254 -20.63 -2.71 17.29
CA GLU A 254 -21.35 -2.26 16.07
C GLU A 254 -22.83 -2.66 16.14
N GLY A 255 -23.72 -1.79 15.64
CA GLY A 255 -25.17 -2.04 15.60
C GLY A 255 -25.92 -2.01 16.94
N VAL A 256 -25.27 -1.67 18.06
CA VAL A 256 -25.93 -1.61 19.39
C VAL A 256 -26.84 -0.39 19.52
N LEU A 257 -26.54 0.70 18.82
CA LEU A 257 -27.31 1.93 18.87
C LEU A 257 -28.13 2.13 17.60
N THR A 258 -29.38 2.57 17.76
CA THR A 258 -30.13 3.11 16.63
C THR A 258 -29.62 4.51 16.27
N THR A 259 -29.78 4.93 15.01
CA THR A 259 -29.42 6.27 14.54
C THR A 259 -30.05 7.39 15.38
N GLY A 260 -31.29 7.17 15.87
CA GLY A 260 -31.99 8.09 16.76
C GLY A 260 -31.32 8.22 18.15
N GLN A 261 -30.93 7.09 18.74
CA GLN A 261 -30.20 7.07 20.01
C GLN A 261 -28.82 7.70 19.89
N ALA A 262 -28.09 7.39 18.82
CA ALA A 262 -26.77 7.96 18.55
C ALA A 262 -26.83 9.50 18.44
N ARG A 263 -27.88 10.04 17.80
CA ARG A 263 -28.11 11.49 17.73
C ARG A 263 -28.42 12.08 19.12
N LYS A 264 -29.28 11.42 19.91
CA LYS A 264 -29.61 11.85 21.28
C LYS A 264 -28.34 11.88 22.15
N PHE A 265 -27.53 10.82 22.13
CA PHE A 265 -26.32 10.71 22.94
C PHE A 265 -25.24 11.72 22.53
N LYS A 266 -25.03 11.94 21.22
CA LYS A 266 -24.15 13.03 20.75
C LYS A 266 -24.59 14.40 21.27
N GLN A 267 -25.90 14.66 21.28
CA GLN A 267 -26.44 15.91 21.77
C GLN A 267 -26.33 16.04 23.30
N THR A 268 -26.56 14.96 24.05
CA THR A 268 -26.36 14.93 25.51
C THR A 268 -24.92 15.26 25.89
N VAL A 269 -23.94 14.62 25.23
CA VAL A 269 -22.52 14.86 25.49
C VAL A 269 -22.09 16.27 25.08
N ALA A 270 -22.57 16.77 23.92
CA ALA A 270 -22.25 18.12 23.45
C ALA A 270 -22.84 19.23 24.35
N ASN A 271 -23.96 18.97 25.02
CA ASN A 271 -24.60 19.90 25.94
C ASN A 271 -23.98 19.87 27.36
N ALA A 272 -23.14 18.88 27.66
CA ALA A 272 -22.49 18.78 28.97
C ALA A 272 -21.37 19.82 29.10
N PRO A 273 -21.27 20.54 30.24
CA PRO A 273 -20.18 21.47 30.48
C PRO A 273 -18.84 20.71 30.54
N GLY A 274 -17.89 21.06 29.67
CA GLY A 274 -16.60 20.37 29.56
C GLY A 274 -16.61 19.13 28.65
N GLY A 275 -17.69 18.91 27.87
CA GLY A 275 -17.77 17.82 26.91
C GLY A 275 -17.68 16.45 27.58
N VAL A 276 -16.99 15.51 26.93
CA VAL A 276 -16.80 14.15 27.45
C VAL A 276 -16.03 14.13 28.77
N LEU A 277 -15.00 14.97 28.91
CA LEU A 277 -14.17 15.01 30.13
C LEU A 277 -14.96 15.55 31.33
N GLY A 278 -15.74 16.61 31.13
CA GLY A 278 -16.61 17.14 32.19
C GLY A 278 -17.71 16.14 32.57
N LEU A 279 -18.21 15.35 31.61
CA LEU A 279 -19.16 14.28 31.88
C LEU A 279 -18.54 13.14 32.68
N LEU A 280 -17.28 12.78 32.39
CA LEU A 280 -16.51 11.79 33.14
C LEU A 280 -16.25 12.24 34.58
N ASP A 281 -15.90 13.50 34.79
CA ASP A 281 -15.68 14.05 36.13
C ASP A 281 -16.97 13.98 36.97
N ARG A 282 -18.12 14.28 36.36
CA ARG A 282 -19.44 14.18 37.00
C ARG A 282 -19.87 12.73 37.26
N TRP A 283 -19.49 11.81 36.40
CA TRP A 283 -19.76 10.38 36.61
C TRP A 283 -18.96 9.86 37.80
N GLU A 284 -17.67 10.19 37.90
CA GLU A 284 -16.82 9.78 39.04
C GLU A 284 -17.23 10.42 40.36
N SER A 285 -17.76 11.65 40.34
CA SER A 285 -18.31 12.29 41.54
C SER A 285 -19.70 11.78 41.93
N GLY A 286 -20.33 10.92 41.11
CA GLY A 286 -21.69 10.42 41.32
C GLY A 286 -22.80 11.44 41.04
N GLU A 287 -22.48 12.54 40.35
CA GLU A 287 -23.39 13.63 40.00
C GLU A 287 -23.92 13.53 38.55
N ALA A 288 -23.51 12.50 37.81
CA ALA A 288 -24.04 12.21 36.48
C ALA A 288 -25.46 11.65 36.57
N THR A 289 -26.34 12.15 35.71
CA THR A 289 -27.68 11.59 35.55
C THR A 289 -27.63 10.25 34.80
N THR A 290 -28.65 9.41 34.98
CA THR A 290 -28.74 8.11 34.28
C THR A 290 -28.72 8.25 32.75
N ASP A 291 -29.24 9.35 32.21
CA ASP A 291 -29.21 9.63 30.77
C ASP A 291 -27.80 10.05 30.29
N GLU A 292 -27.02 10.71 31.14
CA GLU A 292 -25.62 11.10 30.87
C GLU A 292 -24.68 9.90 30.93
N GLU A 293 -24.83 9.05 31.93
CA GLU A 293 -24.06 7.79 32.06
C GLU A 293 -24.31 6.87 30.87
N ARG A 294 -25.59 6.70 30.46
CA ARG A 294 -25.94 5.96 29.26
C ARG A 294 -25.33 6.58 28.00
N ALA A 295 -25.36 7.90 27.85
CA ALA A 295 -24.77 8.55 26.68
C ALA A 295 -23.25 8.34 26.61
N LEU A 296 -22.58 8.23 27.76
CA LEU A 296 -21.14 8.02 27.86
C LEU A 296 -20.73 6.59 27.48
N PHE A 297 -21.43 5.58 28.01
CA PHE A 297 -20.99 4.19 27.92
C PHE A 297 -21.77 3.28 26.95
N ALA A 298 -22.96 3.67 26.49
CA ALA A 298 -23.77 2.85 25.60
C ALA A 298 -23.08 2.40 24.28
N PRO A 299 -22.12 3.14 23.67
CA PRO A 299 -21.39 2.64 22.50
C PRO A 299 -20.62 1.33 22.72
N PHE A 300 -20.33 0.98 23.97
CA PHE A 300 -19.51 -0.18 24.30
C PHE A 300 -20.35 -1.41 24.69
N GLY A 301 -21.69 -1.26 24.76
CA GLY A 301 -22.63 -2.33 25.11
C GLY A 301 -23.04 -2.35 26.58
N ASP A 302 -24.12 -3.07 26.86
CA ASP A 302 -24.71 -3.19 28.21
C ASP A 302 -23.98 -4.23 29.09
N ASP A 303 -23.14 -5.08 28.49
CA ASP A 303 -22.44 -6.19 29.16
C ASP A 303 -21.10 -5.78 29.80
N ILE A 304 -20.84 -4.48 29.94
CA ILE A 304 -19.57 -3.98 30.49
C ILE A 304 -19.62 -3.91 32.01
N ASP A 305 -18.59 -4.48 32.63
CA ASP A 305 -18.38 -4.38 34.07
C ASP A 305 -17.81 -3.01 34.47
N MET A 306 -17.87 -2.70 35.77
CA MET A 306 -17.36 -1.43 36.31
C MET A 306 -15.88 -1.19 35.93
N ARG A 307 -15.07 -2.26 35.82
CA ARG A 307 -13.67 -2.16 35.39
C ARG A 307 -13.56 -1.71 33.94
N GLY A 308 -14.43 -2.17 33.05
CA GLY A 308 -14.51 -1.69 31.68
C GLY A 308 -14.91 -0.21 31.60
N TYR A 309 -15.86 0.25 32.42
CA TYR A 309 -16.19 1.68 32.52
C TYR A 309 -15.00 2.53 32.98
N GLU A 310 -14.30 2.10 34.03
CA GLU A 310 -13.07 2.76 34.50
C GLU A 310 -11.98 2.79 33.42
N LYS A 311 -11.86 1.72 32.62
CA LYS A 311 -10.90 1.68 31.51
C LYS A 311 -11.24 2.67 30.41
N VAL A 312 -12.51 2.74 29.97
CA VAL A 312 -13.00 3.75 29.02
C VAL A 312 -12.71 5.16 29.52
N ALA A 313 -13.04 5.43 30.80
CA ALA A 313 -12.78 6.72 31.45
C ALA A 313 -11.28 7.07 31.46
N SER A 314 -10.43 6.11 31.87
CA SER A 314 -8.98 6.29 31.93
C SER A 314 -8.35 6.54 30.56
N THR A 315 -8.90 5.96 29.50
CA THR A 315 -8.43 6.10 28.12
C THR A 315 -8.80 7.47 27.56
N LEU A 316 -10.03 7.93 27.78
CA LEU A 316 -10.47 9.26 27.39
C LEU A 316 -9.65 10.35 28.10
N ARG A 317 -9.34 10.16 29.39
CA ARG A 317 -8.50 11.10 30.15
C ARG A 317 -7.03 11.12 29.74
N ARG A 318 -6.47 9.99 29.31
CA ARG A 318 -5.11 9.93 28.74
C ARG A 318 -4.99 10.73 27.43
N HIS A 319 -6.10 10.96 26.74
CA HIS A 319 -6.15 11.64 25.46
C HIS A 319 -7.12 12.83 25.46
N PRO A 320 -6.90 13.86 26.30
CA PRO A 320 -7.89 14.90 26.54
C PRO A 320 -8.20 15.74 25.30
N ALA A 321 -7.20 16.01 24.45
CA ALA A 321 -7.38 16.75 23.20
C ALA A 321 -8.22 16.00 22.15
N LEU A 322 -8.37 14.69 22.31
CA LEU A 322 -9.08 13.82 21.37
C LEU A 322 -10.35 13.20 21.98
N ALA A 323 -10.62 13.39 23.27
CA ALA A 323 -11.68 12.70 24.00
C ALA A 323 -13.06 12.84 23.35
N ASP A 324 -13.49 14.08 23.05
CA ASP A 324 -14.78 14.35 22.40
C ASP A 324 -14.88 13.68 21.03
N ARG A 325 -13.77 13.69 20.28
CA ARG A 325 -13.71 13.11 18.95
C ARG A 325 -13.74 11.58 19.01
N LEU A 326 -12.95 10.98 19.90
CA LEU A 326 -12.90 9.54 20.12
C LEU A 326 -14.26 8.99 20.54
N HIS A 327 -14.96 9.69 21.45
CA HIS A 327 -16.32 9.34 21.85
C HIS A 327 -17.33 9.49 20.71
N ALA A 328 -17.30 10.61 19.98
CA ALA A 328 -18.22 10.84 18.87
C ALA A 328 -18.08 9.80 17.74
N GLU A 329 -16.85 9.33 17.48
CA GLU A 329 -16.56 8.25 16.55
C GLU A 329 -17.01 6.89 17.09
N ALA A 330 -16.81 6.61 18.39
CA ALA A 330 -17.33 5.41 19.04
C ALA A 330 -18.87 5.33 18.92
N VAL A 331 -19.58 6.44 19.20
CA VAL A 331 -21.04 6.52 19.01
C VAL A 331 -21.43 6.35 17.54
N ALA A 332 -20.60 6.81 16.59
CA ALA A 332 -20.87 6.65 15.16
C ALA A 332 -20.71 5.20 14.69
N VAL A 333 -19.72 4.48 15.21
CA VAL A 333 -19.48 3.07 14.92
C VAL A 333 -20.57 2.20 15.55
N ALA A 334 -20.97 2.48 16.78
CA ALA A 334 -22.07 1.75 17.44
C ALA A 334 -23.43 1.94 16.75
N ALA A 335 -23.59 2.99 15.93
CA ALA A 335 -24.78 3.28 15.16
C ALA A 335 -24.74 2.82 13.69
N SER A 336 -23.59 2.26 13.28
CA SER A 336 -23.39 1.67 11.95
C SER A 336 -23.89 0.23 11.91
#